data_AF-A0A529XA21-F1
#
_entry.id   AF-A0A529XA21-F1
#
_cell.length_a   1.000
_cell.length_b   1.000
_cell.length_c   1.000
_cell.angle_alpha   90.00
_cell.angle_beta   90.00
_cell.angle_gamma   90.00
#
_symmetry.space_group_name_H-M   'P 1'
#
loop_
_entity.id
_entity.type
_entity.pdbx_description
1 polymer ?
#
loop_
_entity_poly.entity_id
_entity_poly.type
_entity_poly.pdbx_seq_one_letter_code
_entity_poly.pdbx_strand_id
1 'polypeptide(L)' 'MNIHKNARLTPLRREEMALSVIEGVFSKAHAARLYGVSAKIVARWVERYKA' A
#
# COMPACT_ATOMS: atom_id res chain seq x y z
N MET A 1 -13.97 -1.75 5.22
CA MET A 1 -12.64 -1.59 5.84
C MET A 1 -12.80 -0.86 7.17
N ASN A 2 -12.48 -1.48 8.30
CA ASN A 2 -12.36 -0.72 9.57
C ASN A 2 -11.06 0.08 9.55
N ILE A 3 -11.16 1.42 9.67
CA ILE A 3 -10.02 2.33 9.61
C ILE A 3 -9.82 2.89 11.01
N HIS A 4 -8.65 2.62 11.58
CA HIS A 4 -8.25 3.24 12.83
C HIS A 4 -8.04 4.74 12.63
N LYS A 5 -8.41 5.57 13.61
CA LYS A 5 -8.28 7.04 13.56
C LYS A 5 -6.88 7.55 13.21
N ASN A 6 -5.84 6.79 13.57
CA ASN A 6 -4.43 7.12 13.31
C ASN A 6 -3.88 6.42 12.04
N ALA A 7 -4.73 5.87 11.19
CA ALA A 7 -4.27 5.23 9.97
C ALA A 7 -3.69 6.27 9.01
N ARG A 8 -2.41 6.11 8.66
CA ARG A 8 -1.70 7.04 7.77
C ARG A 8 -2.27 7.10 6.36
N LEU A 9 -2.81 5.99 5.86
CA LEU A 9 -3.40 5.88 4.53
C LEU A 9 -4.91 5.65 4.63
N THR A 10 -5.67 6.38 3.83
CA THR A 10 -7.08 6.09 3.54
C THR A 10 -7.21 4.78 2.77
N PRO A 11 -8.39 4.14 2.72
CA PRO A 11 -8.59 2.93 1.93
C PRO A 11 -8.20 3.11 0.46
N LEU A 12 -8.65 4.21 -0.15
CA LEU A 12 -8.32 4.56 -1.53
C LEU A 12 -6.80 4.64 -1.75
N ARG A 13 -6.07 5.33 -0.86
CA ARG A 13 -4.61 5.45 -0.96
C ARG A 13 -3.88 4.11 -0.82
N ARG A 14 -4.46 3.12 -0.11
CA ARG A 14 -3.88 1.77 0.00
C ARG A 14 -4.08 0.98 -1.28
N GLU A 15 -5.24 1.13 -1.91
CA GLU A 15 -5.56 0.54 -3.20
C GLU A 15 -4.64 1.10 -4.29
N GLU A 16 -4.53 2.43 -4.42
CA GLU A 16 -3.58 3.08 -5.34
C GLU A 16 -2.15 2.56 -5.13
N MET A 17 -1.72 2.46 -3.87
CA MET A 17 -0.39 1.94 -3.52
C MET A 17 -0.23 0.48 -3.96
N ALA A 18 -1.20 -0.38 -3.68
CA ALA A 18 -1.12 -1.79 -4.03
C ALA A 18 -1.10 -1.98 -5.56
N LEU A 19 -1.99 -1.30 -6.29
CA LEU A 19 -2.08 -1.36 -7.74
C LEU A 19 -0.77 -0.89 -8.40
N SER A 20 -0.20 0.22 -7.95
CA SER A 20 1.08 0.72 -8.50
C SER A 20 2.24 -0.27 -8.37
N VAL A 21 2.21 -1.16 -7.37
CA VAL A 21 3.22 -2.23 -7.20
C VAL A 21 2.85 -3.47 -8.01
N ILE A 22 1.56 -3.79 -8.13
CA ILE A 22 1.07 -4.92 -8.92
C ILE A 22 1.33 -4.70 -10.41
N GLU A 23 1.09 -3.49 -10.89
CA GLU A 23 1.32 -3.06 -12.28
C GLU A 23 2.81 -2.86 -12.60
N GLY A 24 3.70 -2.99 -11.61
CA GLY A 24 5.14 -2.84 -11.79
C GLY A 24 5.63 -1.39 -11.91
N VAL A 25 4.74 -0.39 -11.77
CA VAL A 25 5.09 1.03 -11.80
C VAL A 25 6.09 1.38 -10.69
N PHE A 26 5.91 0.81 -9.49
CA PHE A 26 6.82 1.00 -8.37
C PHE A 26 7.30 -0.31 -7.77
N SER A 27 8.57 -0.33 -7.35
CA SER A 27 9.05 -1.35 -6.41
C SER A 27 8.43 -1.13 -5.02
N LYS A 28 8.34 -2.20 -4.22
CA LYS A 28 7.84 -2.11 -2.83
C LYS A 28 8.57 -1.04 -1.99
N ALA A 29 9.88 -0.90 -2.21
CA ALA A 29 10.71 0.09 -1.50
C ALA A 29 10.47 1.53 -2.00
N HIS A 30 10.15 1.71 -3.28
CA HIS A 30 9.75 3.02 -3.81
C HIS A 30 8.37 3.40 -3.26
N ALA A 31 7.38 2.53 -3.40
CA ALA A 31 6.02 2.77 -2.89
C ALA A 31 6.02 3.05 -1.37
N ALA A 32 6.82 2.33 -0.60
CA ALA A 32 7.00 2.58 0.83
C ALA A 32 7.39 4.03 1.14
N ARG A 33 8.38 4.58 0.42
CA ARG A 33 8.82 5.97 0.58
C ARG A 33 7.74 6.97 0.16
N LEU A 34 7.12 6.75 -1.00
CA LEU A 34 6.09 7.64 -1.55
C LEU A 34 4.85 7.75 -0.66
N TYR A 35 4.36 6.61 -0.15
CA TYR A 35 3.16 6.55 0.68
C TYR A 35 3.47 6.67 2.19
N GLY A 36 4.74 6.80 2.56
CA GLY A 36 5.15 6.98 3.95
C GLY A 36 4.87 5.76 4.83
N VAL A 37 5.03 4.56 4.31
CA VAL A 37 4.85 3.32 5.07
C VAL A 37 6.09 2.44 4.95
N SER A 38 6.18 1.36 5.72
CA SER A 38 7.26 0.39 5.53
C SER A 38 6.97 -0.55 4.36
N ALA A 39 8.01 -1.08 3.72
CA ALA A 39 7.88 -2.06 2.63
C ALA A 39 7.10 -3.32 3.05
N LYS A 40 7.12 -3.68 4.35
CA LYS A 40 6.30 -4.76 4.92
C LYS A 40 4.80 -4.46 4.84
N ILE A 41 4.40 -3.22 5.10
CA ILE A 41 3.00 -2.78 4.98
C ILE A 41 2.58 -2.78 3.51
N VAL A 42 3.46 -2.32 2.61
CA VAL A 42 3.21 -2.41 1.16
C VAL A 42 2.96 -3.86 0.74
N ALA A 43 3.84 -4.79 1.13
CA ALA A 43 3.71 -6.21 0.80
C ALA A 43 2.38 -6.80 1.29
N ARG A 44 1.97 -6.51 2.53
CA ARG A 44 0.69 -6.97 3.08
C ARG A 44 -0.51 -6.46 2.27
N TRP A 45 -0.49 -5.20 1.84
CA TRP A 45 -1.58 -4.65 1.05
C TRP A 45 -1.60 -5.24 -0.36
N VAL A 46 -0.45 -5.46 -0.99
CA VAL A 46 -0.34 -6.15 -2.27
C VAL A 46 -0.90 -7.58 -2.18
N GLU A 47 -0.52 -8.34 -1.15
CA GLU A 47 -1.04 -9.70 -0.92
C GLU A 47 -2.55 -9.68 -0.73
N ARG A 48 -3.07 -8.76 0.08
CA ARG A 48 -4.50 -8.61 0.31
C ARG A 48 -5.29 -8.22 -0.94
N TYR A 49 -4.66 -7.51 -1.89
CA TYR A 49 -5.31 -7.10 -3.13
C TYR A 49 -5.31 -8.21 -4.20
N LYS A 50 -4.43 -9.20 -4.06
CA LYS A 50 -4.35 -10.38 -4.94
C LYS A 50 -5.22 -11.55 -4.47
N ALA A 51 -5.66 -11.54 -3.22
CA ALA A 51 -6.50 -12.56 -2.59
C ALA A 51 -7.99 -12.20 -2.71
#